data_AF-A0AA88HFG2-F1
#
_entry.id   AF-A0AA88HFG2-F1
#
_cell.length_a   1.000
_cell.length_b   1.000
_cell.length_c   1.000
_cell.angle_alpha   90.00
_cell.angle_beta   90.00
_cell.angle_gamma   90.00
#
_symmetry.space_group_name_H-M   'P 1'
#
loop_
_entity.id
_entity.type
_entity.pdbx_description
1 polymer ?
#
loop_
_entity_poly.entity_id
_entity_poly.type
_entity_poly.pdbx_seq_one_letter_code
_entity_poly.pdbx_strand_id
1 'polypeptide(L)' 'MNRAQIIDDALNLASASLLANTYKRALDLTSYLKKEFDWLPWETAWNNFERMQNLLSGTEAGELLNES' A
#
# COMPACT_ATOMS: atom_id res chain seq x y z
N MET A 1 4.90 11.63 15.26
CA MET A 1 4.58 10.58 14.26
C MET A 1 3.76 11.23 13.16
N ASN A 2 4.23 11.20 11.91
CA ASN A 2 3.53 11.79 10.76
C ASN A 2 2.61 10.75 10.11
N ARG A 3 1.45 11.17 9.58
CA ARG A 3 0.50 10.33 8.83
C ARG A 3 1.15 9.64 7.63
N ALA A 4 2.06 10.33 6.95
CA ALA A 4 2.88 9.75 5.89
C ALA A 4 3.73 8.56 6.39
N GLN A 5 4.41 8.72 7.54
CA GLN A 5 5.23 7.66 8.13
C GLN A 5 4.38 6.45 8.53
N ILE A 6 3.18 6.67 9.07
CA ILE A 6 2.27 5.58 9.46
C ILE A 6 1.87 4.74 8.24
N ILE A 7 1.59 5.38 7.10
CA ILE A 7 1.25 4.69 5.85
C ILE A 7 2.47 3.92 5.32
N ASP A 8 3.65 4.56 5.31
CA ASP A 8 4.88 3.95 4.82
C ASP A 8 5.28 2.72 5.65
N ASP A 9 5.31 2.85 6.98
CA ASP A 9 5.67 1.76 7.89
C ASP A 9 4.71 0.57 7.75
N ALA A 10 3.40 0.83 7.66
CA ALA A 10 2.41 -0.23 7.51
C ALA A 10 2.60 -1.02 6.20
N LEU A 11 2.83 -0.32 5.08
CA LEU A 11 3.02 -0.95 3.76
C LEU A 11 4.39 -1.61 3.64
N ASN A 12 5.44 -1.06 4.27
CA ASN A 12 6.75 -1.68 4.39
C ASN A 12 6.69 -2.98 5.20
N LEU A 13 6.00 -2.99 6.35
CA LEU A 13 5.83 -4.19 7.17
C LEU A 13 5.01 -5.26 6.44
N ALA A 14 3.97 -4.88 5.72
CA ALA A 14 3.22 -5.81 4.87
C ALA A 14 4.11 -6.45 3.81
N SER A 15 4.88 -5.62 3.10
CA SER A 15 5.82 -6.06 2.06
C SER A 15 6.88 -7.00 2.59
N ALA A 16 7.45 -6.72 3.78
CA ALA A 16 8.46 -7.55 4.41
C ALA A 16 7.91 -8.92 4.88
N SER A 17 6.63 -8.99 5.26
CA SER A 17 6.04 -10.23 5.77
C SER A 17 5.60 -11.20 4.66
N LEU A 18 5.28 -10.70 3.46
CA LEU A 18 4.65 -11.47 2.37
C LEU A 18 3.37 -12.23 2.77
N LEU A 19 2.77 -11.93 3.92
CA LEU A 19 1.54 -12.57 4.39
C LEU A 19 0.31 -11.77 3.93
N ALA A 20 -0.66 -12.47 3.34
CA ALA A 20 -1.89 -11.87 2.84
C ALA A 20 -2.69 -11.09 3.91
N ASN A 21 -2.67 -11.55 5.15
CA ASN A 21 -3.35 -10.88 6.27
C ASN A 21 -2.71 -9.53 6.65
N THR A 22 -1.39 -9.38 6.45
CA THR A 22 -0.68 -8.13 6.71
C THR A 22 -0.98 -7.11 5.61
N TYR A 23 -0.99 -7.54 4.35
CA TYR A 23 -1.41 -6.70 3.22
C TYR A 23 -2.84 -6.21 3.37
N LYS A 24 -3.78 -7.08 3.76
CA LYS A 24 -5.16 -6.66 4.01
C LYS A 24 -5.22 -5.51 5.03
N ARG A 25 -4.51 -5.63 6.16
CA ARG A 25 -4.51 -4.58 7.21
C ARG A 25 -3.85 -3.29 6.73
N ALA A 26 -2.74 -3.39 6.00
CA ALA A 26 -2.05 -2.22 5.47
C ALA A 26 -2.89 -1.50 4.40
N LEU A 27 -3.59 -2.23 3.53
CA LEU A 27 -4.52 -1.67 2.56
C LEU A 27 -5.79 -1.10 3.21
N ASP A 28 -6.31 -1.74 4.26
CA ASP A 28 -7.43 -1.18 5.04
C ASP A 28 -7.04 0.19 5.62
N LEU A 29 -5.79 0.36 6.08
CA LEU A 29 -5.28 1.62 6.60
C LEU A 29 -5.26 2.74 5.55
N THR A 30 -4.98 2.43 4.28
CA THR A 30 -4.97 3.45 3.21
C THR A 30 -6.36 4.02 2.91
N SER A 31 -7.43 3.37 3.39
CA SER A 31 -8.78 3.97 3.37
C SER A 31 -8.86 5.30 4.13
N TYR A 32 -7.93 5.58 5.05
CA TYR A 32 -7.79 6.87 5.70
C TYR A 32 -7.56 8.03 4.72
N LEU A 33 -6.89 7.77 3.58
CA LEU A 33 -6.58 8.79 2.56
C LEU A 33 -7.84 9.51 2.04
N LYS A 34 -9.02 8.89 2.11
CA LYS A 34 -10.31 9.52 1.78
C LYS A 34 -10.60 10.79 2.59
N LYS A 35 -9.92 10.98 3.73
CA LYS A 35 -10.03 12.15 4.62
C LYS A 35 -8.74 12.97 4.66
N GLU A 36 -7.79 12.69 3.78
CA GLU A 36 -6.49 13.36 3.75
C GLU A 36 -6.49 14.52 2.74
N PHE A 37 -5.95 15.65 3.20
CA PHE A 37 -5.85 16.90 2.44
C PHE A 37 -4.40 17.31 2.18
N ASP A 38 -3.45 16.74 2.93
CA ASP A 38 -2.03 17.00 2.69
C ASP A 38 -1.51 16.17 1.52
N TRP A 39 -0.63 16.75 0.72
CA TRP A 39 -0.05 16.09 -0.45
C TRP A 39 0.90 14.94 -0.08
N LEU A 40 1.66 15.08 1.02
CA LEU A 40 2.73 14.15 1.38
C LEU A 40 2.24 12.73 1.69
N PRO A 41 1.14 12.50 2.46
CA PRO A 41 0.64 11.15 2.68
C PRO A 41 0.08 10.49 1.41
N TRP A 42 -0.50 11.27 0.48
CA TRP A 42 -0.93 10.76 -0.82
C TRP A 42 0.25 10.32 -1.69
N GLU A 43 1.31 11.13 -1.77
CA GLU A 43 2.54 10.76 -2.48
C GLU A 43 3.17 9.50 -1.87
N THR A 44 3.25 9.43 -0.54
CA THR A 44 3.82 8.28 0.17
C THR A 44 3.03 7.00 -0.10
N ALA A 45 1.70 7.08 -0.11
CA ALA A 45 0.83 5.95 -0.45
C ALA A 45 1.03 5.51 -1.90
N TRP A 46 1.08 6.48 -2.83
CA TRP A 46 1.28 6.21 -4.25
C TRP A 46 2.58 5.43 -4.51
N ASN A 47 3.70 5.91 -3.96
CA ASN A 47 5.01 5.25 -4.12
C ASN A 47 4.99 3.81 -3.58
N ASN A 48 4.28 3.57 -2.48
CA ASN A 48 4.12 2.22 -1.94
C ASN A 48 3.24 1.33 -2.82
N PHE A 49 2.17 1.87 -3.42
CA PHE A 49 1.33 1.11 -4.35
C PHE A 49 2.07 0.76 -5.63
N GLU A 50 2.87 1.67 -6.19
CA GLU A 50 3.71 1.39 -7.36
C GLU A 50 4.70 0.26 -7.06
N ARG A 51 5.37 0.31 -5.89
CA ARG A 51 6.25 -0.78 -5.46
C ARG A 51 5.49 -2.11 -5.31
N MET A 52 4.30 -2.08 -4.72
CA MET A 52 3.47 -3.27 -4.57
C MET A 52 3.06 -3.86 -5.93
N GLN A 53 2.66 -3.01 -6.89
CA GLN A 53 2.36 -3.45 -8.25
C GLN A 53 3.58 -4.10 -8.91
N ASN A 54 4.78 -3.51 -8.75
CA ASN A 54 6.02 -4.08 -9.27
C ASN A 54 6.35 -5.46 -8.64
N LEU A 55 6.10 -5.63 -7.34
CA LEU A 55 6.30 -6.92 -6.65
C LEU A 55 5.31 -7.99 -7.11
N LEU A 56 4.07 -7.59 -7.43
CA LEU A 56 3.02 -8.50 -7.86
C LEU A 56 3.04 -8.78 -9.36
N SER A 57 3.74 -7.97 -10.15
CA SER A 57 3.89 -8.14 -11.59
C SER A 57 4.43 -9.55 -11.93
N GLY A 58 3.68 -10.29 -12.74
CA GLY A 58 4.01 -11.67 -13.12
C GLY A 58 3.60 -12.75 -12.10
N THR A 59 2.81 -12.38 -11.09
CA THR A 59 2.10 -13.31 -10.21
C THR A 59 0.61 -13.32 -10.54
N GLU A 60 -0.10 -14.41 -10.20
CA GLU A 60 -1.57 -14.50 -10.33
C GLU A 60 -2.27 -13.31 -9.64
N ALA A 61 -1.76 -12.86 -8.49
CA ALA A 61 -2.30 -11.70 -7.78
C ALA A 61 -2.11 -10.39 -8.55
N GLY A 62 -1.02 -10.23 -9.30
CA GLY A 62 -0.79 -9.07 -10.16
C GLY A 62 -1.65 -9.08 -11.42
N GLU A 63 -1.94 -10.26 -11.97
CA GLU A 63 -2.85 -10.41 -13.10
C GLU A 63 -4.27 -9.95 -12.72
N LEU A 64 -4.77 -10.36 -11.56
CA LEU A 64 -6.07 -9.92 -11.03
C LEU A 64 -6.17 -8.39 -10.82
N LEU A 65 -5.06 -7.73 -10.47
CA LEU A 65 -5.04 -6.27 -10.30
C LEU A 65 -5.11 -5.50 -11.63
N ASN A 66 -4.69 -6.11 -12.74
CA ASN A 66 -4.73 -5.47 -14.06
C ASN A 66 -6.11 -5.58 -14.73
N GLU A 67 -7.02 -6.39 -14.18
CA GLU A 67 -8.36 -6.65 -14.72
C GLU A 67 -9.48 -5.82 -14.05
N SER A 68 -9.18 -5.10 -12.96
CA SER A 68 -10.13 -4.30 -12.16
C SER A 68 -10.14 -2.82 -12.53
#